data_AF-A0AAD5XKN5-F1
#
_entry.id   AF-A0AAD5XKN5-F1
#
_cell.length_a   1.000
_cell.length_b   1.000
_cell.length_c   1.000
_cell.angle_alpha   90.00
_cell.angle_beta   90.00
_cell.angle_gamma   90.00
#
_symmetry.space_group_name_H-M   'P 1'
#
loop_
_entity.id
_entity.type
_entity.pdbx_description
1 polymer ?
#
loop_
_entity_poly.entity_id
_entity_poly.type
_entity_poly.pdbx_seq_one_letter_code
_entity_poly.pdbx_strand_id
1 'polypeptide(L)'
;MFPHYPRTTVERDLARTGSAELTIENILSGALPLPPPPVQQSTSSSSTASSSLITPLSYLKGATASSSEPLVEPPKVWEQTAEGREANLRARKEHMVRLARERALKAKLKSTVAE
;
A
#
# COMPACT_ATOMS: atom_id res chain seq x y z
N MET A 1 16.38 24.07 -10.11
CA MET A 1 16.26 23.46 -8.77
C MET A 1 15.70 24.51 -7.80
N PHE A 2 14.90 24.10 -6.81
CA PHE A 2 14.17 24.99 -5.91
C PHE A 2 14.85 25.08 -4.53
N PRO A 3 15.80 26.01 -4.30
CA PRO A 3 16.59 26.08 -3.06
C PRO A 3 15.78 26.51 -1.82
N HIS A 4 14.62 27.16 -2.02
CA HIS A 4 13.75 27.62 -0.94
C HIS A 4 12.74 26.56 -0.48
N TYR A 5 12.61 25.46 -1.21
CA TYR A 5 11.73 24.36 -0.83
C TYR A 5 12.52 23.29 -0.06
N PRO A 6 12.03 22.87 1.12
CA PRO A 6 12.67 21.79 1.85
C PRO A 6 12.54 20.48 1.07
N ARG A 7 13.62 19.69 1.07
CA ARG A 7 13.69 18.40 0.36
C ARG A 7 12.56 17.45 0.76
N THR A 8 12.15 17.50 2.02
CA THR A 8 11.05 16.68 2.56
C THR A 8 9.70 16.96 1.90
N THR A 9 9.42 18.21 1.54
CA THR A 9 8.17 18.57 0.83
C THR A 9 8.20 18.07 -0.61
N VAL A 10 9.36 18.18 -1.27
CA VAL A 10 9.55 17.69 -2.64
C VAL A 10 9.46 16.16 -2.69
N GLU A 11 10.12 15.46 -1.78
CA GLU A 11 10.05 13.99 -1.67
C GLU A 11 8.63 13.50 -1.40
N ARG A 12 7.88 14.22 -0.54
CA ARG A 12 6.48 13.88 -0.24
C ARG A 12 5.59 14.03 -1.47
N ASP A 13 5.75 15.11 -2.24
CA ASP A 13 4.97 15.32 -3.45
C ASP A 13 5.35 14.32 -4.54
N LEU A 14 6.64 14.04 -4.73
CA LEU A 14 7.12 12.99 -5.64
C LEU A 14 6.59 11.60 -5.26
N ALA A 15 6.51 11.27 -3.97
CA ALA A 15 5.92 10.02 -3.52
C ALA A 15 4.40 9.93 -3.81
N ARG A 16 3.73 11.08 -3.97
CA ARG A 16 2.30 11.18 -4.28
C ARG A 16 2.03 11.22 -5.79
N THR A 17 2.80 12.00 -6.55
CA THR A 17 2.60 12.23 -8.00
C THR A 17 3.38 11.23 -8.86
N GLY A 18 4.54 10.77 -8.40
CA GLY A 18 5.45 9.91 -9.16
C GLY A 18 6.09 10.56 -10.39
N SER A 19 5.92 11.87 -10.61
CA SER A 19 6.42 12.61 -11.77
C SER A 19 7.09 13.91 -11.33
N ALA A 20 8.30 14.14 -11.86
CA ALA A 20 9.06 15.34 -11.58
C ALA A 20 8.39 16.58 -12.19
N GLU A 21 7.81 16.44 -13.39
CA GLU A 21 7.12 17.50 -14.12
C GLU A 21 5.91 18.00 -13.33
N LEU A 22 5.07 17.09 -12.82
CA LEU A 22 3.92 17.45 -11.99
C LEU A 22 4.36 18.12 -10.68
N THR A 23 5.45 17.64 -10.07
CA THR A 23 5.97 18.28 -8.86
C THR A 23 6.54 19.67 -9.14
N ILE A 24 7.17 19.90 -10.30
CA ILE A 24 7.61 21.23 -10.74
C ILE A 24 6.40 22.17 -10.93
N GLU A 25 5.34 21.72 -11.59
CA GLU A 25 4.10 22.49 -11.76
C GLU A 25 3.41 22.80 -10.43
N ASN A 26 3.38 21.83 -9.49
CA ASN A 26 2.83 22.03 -8.15
C ASN A 26 3.63 23.06 -7.33
N ILE A 27 4.96 23.10 -7.52
CA ILE A 27 5.84 24.10 -6.91
C ILE A 27 5.57 25.49 -7.49
N LEU A 28 5.46 25.60 -8.82
CA LEU A 28 5.23 26.86 -9.52
C LEU A 28 3.83 27.44 -9.26
N SER A 29 2.82 26.57 -9.13
CA SER A 29 1.45 26.96 -8.80
C SER A 29 1.24 27.28 -7.31
N GLY A 30 2.22 27.02 -6.44
CA GLY A 30 2.12 27.25 -5.00
C GLY A 30 1.20 26.27 -4.28
N ALA A 31 0.87 25.12 -4.89
CA ALA A 31 0.02 24.10 -4.31
C ALA A 31 0.69 23.34 -3.16
N LEU A 32 2.02 23.42 -3.05
CA LEU A 32 2.76 22.82 -1.95
C LEU A 32 2.76 23.75 -0.74
N PRO A 33 2.46 23.23 0.47
CA PRO A 33 2.48 24.04 1.67
C PRO A 33 3.91 24.53 1.91
N LEU A 34 4.12 25.85 1.85
CA LEU A 34 5.37 26.44 2.30
C LEU A 34 5.51 26.16 3.80
N PRO A 35 6.70 25.72 4.27
CA PRO A 35 6.89 25.52 5.68
C PRO A 35 6.68 26.86 6.41
N PRO A 36 5.99 26.87 7.57
CA PRO A 36 5.93 28.06 8.41
C PRO A 36 7.35 28.49 8.81
N PRO A 37 7.58 29.78 9.09
CA PRO A 37 8.89 30.26 9.51
C PRO A 37 9.39 29.43 10.71
N PRO A 38 10.69 29.07 10.76
CA PRO A 38 11.20 28.19 11.79
C PRO A 38 11.05 28.87 13.16
N VAL A 39 10.12 28.37 13.97
CA VAL A 39 10.20 28.54 15.42
C VAL A 39 11.42 27.76 15.89
N GLN A 40 12.35 28.43 16.57
CA GLN A 40 13.56 27.82 17.12
C GLN A 40 13.15 26.71 18.12
N GLN A 41 13.07 25.47 17.66
CA GLN A 41 12.78 24.34 18.51
C GLN A 41 14.10 23.62 18.80
N SER A 42 14.54 23.77 20.05
CA SER A 42 15.69 23.10 20.66
C SER A 42 15.71 21.62 20.31
N THR A 43 16.82 21.15 19.76
CA THR A 43 17.02 19.74 19.41
C THR A 43 17.19 18.90 20.68
N SER A 44 16.08 18.36 21.21
CA SER A 44 16.14 17.19 22.09
C SER A 44 15.94 15.94 21.24
N SER A 45 17.03 15.20 21.00
CA SER A 45 17.01 13.89 20.37
C SER A 45 16.33 12.88 21.30
N SER A 46 15.01 12.75 21.20
CA SER A 46 14.27 11.65 21.82
C SER A 46 14.04 10.55 20.78
N SER A 47 14.76 9.45 20.92
CA SER A 47 14.47 8.19 20.24
C SER A 47 13.11 7.66 20.70
N THR A 48 12.03 7.98 19.99
CA THR A 48 10.73 7.34 20.21
C THR A 48 10.62 6.13 19.31
N ALA A 49 10.60 4.96 19.95
CA ALA A 49 10.37 3.66 19.35
C ALA A 49 9.14 3.67 18.42
N SER A 50 9.30 3.03 17.27
CA SER A 50 8.25 2.80 16.28
C SER A 50 7.08 2.03 16.90
N SER A 51 6.00 2.73 17.25
CA SER A 51 4.73 2.10 17.58
C SER A 51 4.09 1.65 16.26
N SER A 52 4.10 0.34 16.01
CA SER A 52 3.40 -0.31 14.90
C SER A 52 1.94 0.13 14.87
N LEU A 53 1.59 0.93 13.87
CA LEU A 53 0.21 1.32 13.58
C LEU A 53 -0.52 0.09 13.02
N ILE A 54 -0.99 -0.78 13.90
CA ILE A 54 -2.02 -1.76 13.58
C ILE A 54 -3.35 -1.01 13.46
N THR A 55 -3.65 -0.56 12.25
CA THR A 55 -4.98 -0.06 11.89
C THR A 55 -5.98 -1.18 12.12
N PRO A 56 -7.01 -1.01 12.98
CA PRO A 56 -7.99 -2.06 13.21
C PRO A 56 -8.77 -2.32 11.92
N LEU A 57 -8.65 -3.55 11.43
CA LEU A 57 -9.24 -4.06 10.20
C LEU A 57 -10.77 -4.18 10.36
N SER A 58 -11.48 -3.06 10.29
CA SER A 58 -12.96 -3.01 10.25
C SER A 58 -13.54 -3.46 8.90
N TYR A 59 -12.70 -3.84 7.93
CA TYR A 59 -13.11 -4.23 6.59
C TYR A 59 -13.39 -5.74 6.41
N LEU A 60 -13.40 -6.55 7.48
CA LEU A 60 -13.76 -7.97 7.41
C LEU A 60 -15.28 -8.23 7.34
N LYS A 61 -16.07 -7.27 6.85
CA LYS A 61 -17.49 -7.47 6.59
C LYS A 61 -17.71 -7.70 5.10
N GLY A 62 -17.68 -8.98 4.70
CA GLY A 62 -18.27 -9.42 3.43
C GLY A 62 -17.31 -10.12 2.48
N ALA A 63 -17.07 -11.41 2.70
CA ALA A 63 -16.65 -12.32 1.63
C ALA A 63 -16.98 -13.77 2.02
N THR A 64 -18.26 -14.04 2.29
CA THR A 64 -18.83 -15.40 2.24
C THR A 64 -19.37 -15.65 0.83
N ALA A 65 -18.52 -15.54 -0.18
CA ALA A 65 -18.83 -16.02 -1.52
C ALA A 65 -17.99 -17.28 -1.72
N SER A 66 -18.57 -18.43 -1.37
CA SER A 66 -18.05 -19.75 -1.73
C SER A 66 -18.23 -19.92 -3.23
N SER A 67 -17.37 -19.29 -4.03
CA SER A 67 -17.31 -19.49 -5.47
C SER A 67 -16.45 -20.72 -5.73
N SER A 68 -17.06 -21.77 -6.26
CA SER A 68 -16.46 -23.06 -6.64
C SER A 68 -15.78 -23.02 -8.01
N GLU A 69 -15.26 -21.87 -8.43
CA GLU A 69 -14.54 -21.69 -9.69
C GLU A 69 -13.12 -22.30 -9.59
N PRO A 70 -12.64 -22.99 -10.65
CA PRO A 70 -11.30 -23.57 -10.69
C PRO A 70 -10.20 -22.52 -10.45
N LEU A 71 -9.13 -22.94 -9.78
CA LEU A 71 -8.03 -22.09 -9.35
C LEU A 71 -7.12 -21.72 -10.54
N VAL A 72 -7.60 -20.86 -11.45
CA VAL A 72 -6.80 -20.35 -12.57
C VAL A 72 -5.78 -19.36 -12.03
N GLU A 73 -4.49 -19.63 -12.25
CA GLU A 73 -3.41 -18.72 -11.86
C GLU A 73 -3.51 -17.43 -12.68
N PRO A 74 -3.66 -16.25 -12.03
CA PRO A 74 -3.81 -15.01 -12.76
C PRO A 74 -2.51 -14.65 -13.48
N PRO A 75 -2.60 -14.05 -14.69
CA PRO A 75 -1.43 -13.71 -15.48
C PRO A 75 -0.55 -12.70 -14.72
N LYS A 76 0.75 -12.97 -14.65
CA LYS A 76 1.74 -12.13 -13.96
C LYS A 76 2.23 -11.00 -14.87
N VAL A 77 1.30 -10.19 -15.38
CA VAL A 77 1.56 -9.07 -16.30
C VAL A 77 1.05 -7.77 -15.67
N TRP A 78 1.78 -6.67 -15.90
CA TRP A 78 1.37 -5.34 -15.47
C TRP A 78 0.58 -4.67 -16.60
N GLU A 79 -0.73 -4.50 -16.40
CA GLU A 79 -1.61 -3.89 -17.39
C GLU A 79 -1.30 -2.39 -17.59
N GLN A 80 -1.51 -1.89 -18.81
CA GLN A 80 -1.21 -0.51 -19.16
C GLN A 80 -2.29 0.47 -18.65
N THR A 81 -3.53 0.01 -18.54
CA THR A 81 -4.65 0.80 -17.97
C THR A 81 -4.70 0.67 -16.45
N ALA A 82 -5.16 1.73 -15.76
CA ALA A 82 -5.30 1.69 -14.30
C ALA A 82 -6.31 0.62 -13.85
N GLU A 83 -7.44 0.52 -14.54
CA GLU A 83 -8.48 -0.46 -14.28
C GLU A 83 -7.98 -1.90 -14.45
N GLY A 84 -7.21 -2.17 -15.52
CA GLY A 84 -6.62 -3.49 -15.75
C GLY A 84 -5.67 -3.90 -14.63
N ARG A 85 -4.88 -2.96 -14.09
CA ARG A 85 -3.98 -3.23 -12.97
C ARG A 85 -4.73 -3.55 -11.70
N GLU A 86 -5.80 -2.82 -11.41
CA GLU A 86 -6.65 -3.08 -10.25
C GLU A 86 -7.27 -4.48 -10.34
N ALA A 87 -7.83 -4.82 -11.51
CA ALA A 87 -8.42 -6.14 -11.76
C ALA A 87 -7.39 -7.27 -11.58
N ASN A 88 -6.19 -7.11 -12.14
CA ASN A 88 -5.10 -8.10 -12.01
C ASN A 88 -4.66 -8.26 -10.54
N LEU A 89 -4.45 -7.15 -9.83
CA LEU A 89 -4.08 -7.16 -8.41
C LEU A 89 -5.16 -7.83 -7.56
N ARG A 90 -6.44 -7.57 -7.85
CA ARG A 90 -7.57 -8.18 -7.15
C ARG A 90 -7.61 -9.69 -7.39
N ALA A 91 -7.52 -10.13 -8.64
CA ALA A 91 -7.48 -11.54 -9.00
C ALA A 91 -6.32 -12.28 -8.31
N ARG A 92 -5.12 -11.66 -8.26
CA ARG A 92 -3.95 -12.23 -7.59
C ARG A 92 -4.10 -12.34 -6.07
N LYS A 93 -4.70 -11.34 -5.42
CA LYS A 93 -5.02 -11.38 -3.99
C LYS A 93 -6.02 -12.49 -3.69
N GLU A 94 -7.08 -12.57 -4.47
CA GLU A 94 -8.09 -13.62 -4.31
C GLU A 94 -7.50 -15.02 -4.49
N HIS A 95 -6.69 -15.22 -5.53
CA HIS A 95 -5.97 -16.48 -5.77
C HIS A 95 -5.09 -16.87 -4.58
N MET A 96 -4.28 -15.94 -4.07
CA MET A 96 -3.41 -16.17 -2.92
C MET A 96 -4.21 -16.57 -1.67
N VAL A 97 -5.30 -15.87 -1.38
CA VAL A 97 -6.15 -16.15 -0.22
C VAL A 97 -6.81 -17.51 -0.34
N ARG A 98 -7.31 -17.89 -1.52
CA ARG A 98 -7.88 -19.23 -1.77
C ARG A 98 -6.85 -20.32 -1.54
N LEU A 99 -5.67 -20.22 -2.15
CA LEU A 99 -4.60 -21.20 -2.01
C LEU A 99 -4.14 -21.36 -0.56
N ALA A 100 -4.04 -20.26 0.19
CA ALA A 100 -3.71 -20.28 1.62
C ALA A 100 -4.78 -21.02 2.43
N ARG A 101 -6.07 -20.78 2.15
CA ARG A 101 -7.19 -21.48 2.80
C ARG A 101 -7.17 -22.98 2.50
N GLU A 102 -6.97 -23.38 1.25
CA GLU A 102 -6.88 -24.79 0.88
C GLU A 102 -5.71 -25.48 1.60
N ARG A 103 -4.54 -24.83 1.63
CA ARG A 103 -3.37 -25.36 2.34
C ARG A 103 -3.66 -25.54 3.82
N ALA A 104 -4.36 -24.59 4.45
CA ALA A 104 -4.74 -24.68 5.85
C ALA A 104 -5.73 -25.83 6.11
N LEU A 105 -6.74 -26.01 5.26
CA LEU A 105 -7.69 -27.13 5.36
C LEU A 105 -6.99 -28.48 5.17
N LYS A 106 -6.11 -28.60 4.17
CA LYS A 106 -5.29 -29.81 3.94
C LYS A 106 -4.38 -30.11 5.14
N ALA A 107 -3.77 -29.09 5.73
CA ALA A 107 -2.95 -29.25 6.94
C ALA A 107 -3.77 -29.75 8.13
N LYS A 108 -4.98 -29.20 8.33
CA LYS A 108 -5.92 -29.66 9.38
C LYS A 108 -6.35 -31.12 9.19
N LEU A 109 -6.71 -31.50 7.96
CA LEU A 109 -7.10 -32.89 7.65
C LEU A 109 -5.92 -33.86 7.88
N LYS A 110 -4.71 -33.44 7.52
CA LYS A 110 -3.51 -34.25 7.74
C LYS A 110 -3.22 -34.46 9.24
N SER A 111 -3.39 -33.42 10.07
CA SER A 111 -3.19 -33.56 11.52
C SER A 111 -4.26 -34.44 12.17
N THR A 112 -5.52 -34.38 11.71
CA THR A 112 -6.60 -35.22 12.28
C THR A 112 -6.49 -36.69 11.92
N VAL A 113 -5.79 -37.05 10.84
CA VAL A 113 -5.60 -38.45 10.41
C VAL A 113 -4.35 -39.09 11.03
N ALA A 114 -3.42 -38.27 11.55
CA ALA A 114 -2.18 -38.74 12.15
C ALA A 114 -2.27 -38.98 13.68
N GLU A 115 -3.43 -38.72 14.27
CA GLU A 115 -3.81 -39.02 15.67
C GLU A 115 -4.71 -40.25 15.69
#